data_AF-K2M5C1-F1
#
_entry.id   AF-K2M5C1-F1
#
_cell.length_a   1.000
_cell.length_b   1.000
_cell.length_c   1.000
_cell.angle_alpha   90.00
_cell.angle_beta   90.00
_cell.angle_gamma   90.00
#
_symmetry.space_group_name_H-M   'P 1'
#
loop_
_entity.id
_entity.type
_entity.pdbx_description
1 polymer ?
#
loop_
_entity_poly.entity_id
_entity_poly.type
_entity_poly.pdbx_seq_one_letter_code
_entity_poly.pdbx_strand_id
1 'polypeptide(L)'
;MAIPFRSLPSSANWKSVHPAIAKAEFATCGRAADCSAKAVALADSVKRVKTKSFLRKLAEINVAVNRTVAYTTDRDNYGRLDFWAEPSQILRLGKGDCEDYAILKMAALNAAGIPMTSMSIVVLQDQRRALFHAVLAVSTSQGHFILDNLHDKVMKDTALGDYLPLYSMSADRSWIHGKRRGDALVAAIGALPADLAPGEGIVPAPADAAANTPGEAG
;
A
#
# COMPACT_ATOMS: atom_id res chain seq x y z
N MET A 1 16.82 6.77 -15.55
CA MET A 1 16.07 8.03 -15.74
C MET A 1 15.32 8.31 -14.44
N ALA A 2 15.50 9.47 -13.82
CA ALA A 2 14.75 9.83 -12.63
C ALA A 2 13.42 10.46 -13.06
N ILE A 3 12.31 9.78 -12.81
CA ILE A 3 10.99 10.38 -13.01
C ILE A 3 10.72 11.31 -11.81
N PRO A 4 10.44 12.60 -12.03
CA PRO A 4 10.17 13.53 -10.93
C PRO A 4 9.06 13.00 -10.01
N PHE A 5 9.19 13.17 -8.70
CA PHE A 5 8.17 12.76 -7.72
C PHE A 5 6.75 13.17 -8.13
N ARG A 6 6.61 14.38 -8.69
CA ARG A 6 5.33 15.00 -9.08
C ARG A 6 4.63 14.30 -10.25
N SER A 7 5.32 13.43 -10.99
CA SER A 7 4.78 12.73 -12.15
C SER A 7 4.51 11.25 -11.88
N LEU A 8 4.59 10.78 -10.63
CA LEU A 8 4.12 9.44 -10.29
C LEU A 8 2.61 9.42 -10.06
N PRO A 9 1.92 8.36 -10.51
CA PRO A 9 0.54 8.07 -10.09
C PRO A 9 0.43 8.08 -8.56
N SER A 10 -0.70 8.54 -8.04
CA SER A 10 -0.99 8.69 -6.60
C SER A 10 -0.07 9.64 -5.79
N SER A 11 0.91 10.30 -6.40
CA SER A 11 1.82 11.23 -5.67
C SER A 11 1.11 12.44 -5.06
N ALA A 12 0.02 12.91 -5.69
CA ALA A 12 -0.85 13.94 -5.16
C ALA A 12 -1.65 13.43 -3.95
N ASN A 13 -2.22 12.22 -4.07
CA ASN A 13 -2.96 11.55 -3.00
C ASN A 13 -2.05 11.34 -1.76
N TRP A 14 -0.83 10.84 -1.97
CA TRP A 14 0.16 10.69 -0.90
C TRP A 14 0.49 11.99 -0.18
N LYS A 15 0.73 13.08 -0.92
CA LYS A 15 1.01 14.39 -0.33
C LYS A 15 -0.14 14.88 0.54
N SER A 16 -1.38 14.56 0.17
CA SER A 16 -2.57 14.91 0.94
C SER A 16 -2.63 14.12 2.25
N VAL A 17 -2.41 12.80 2.21
CA VAL A 17 -2.65 11.91 3.35
C VAL A 17 -1.45 11.79 4.31
N HIS A 18 -0.22 11.90 3.82
CA HIS A 18 0.99 11.68 4.62
C HIS A 18 1.04 12.50 5.93
N PRO A 19 0.70 13.80 5.94
CA PRO A 19 0.65 14.58 7.18
C PRO A 19 -0.36 14.04 8.20
N ALA A 20 -1.46 13.43 7.75
CA ALA A 20 -2.49 12.85 8.62
C ALA A 20 -2.03 11.54 9.26
N ILE A 21 -1.19 10.74 8.57
CA ILE A 21 -0.58 9.51 9.11
C ILE A 21 0.27 9.82 10.34
N ALA A 22 1.10 10.87 10.26
CA ALA A 22 1.97 11.28 11.36
C ALA A 22 1.19 11.77 12.60
N LYS A 23 -0.02 12.34 12.38
CA LYS A 23 -0.89 12.91 13.41
C LYS A 23 -2.02 11.96 13.84
N ALA A 24 -2.00 10.71 13.41
CA ALA A 24 -3.08 9.77 13.68
C ALA A 24 -3.17 9.45 15.18
N GLU A 25 -4.23 9.94 15.82
CA GLU A 25 -4.49 9.74 17.24
C GLU A 25 -5.35 8.51 17.48
N PHE A 26 -4.71 7.38 17.81
CA PHE A 26 -5.44 6.17 18.20
C PHE A 26 -5.95 6.23 19.65
N ALA A 27 -5.39 7.12 20.48
CA ALA A 27 -5.74 7.21 21.91
C ALA A 27 -7.13 7.81 22.15
N THR A 28 -7.62 8.65 21.25
CA THR A 28 -8.88 9.40 21.40
C THR A 28 -10.12 8.53 21.21
N CYS A 29 -10.00 7.40 20.51
CA CYS A 29 -11.11 6.45 20.34
C CYS A 29 -11.54 5.72 21.61
N GLY A 30 -10.81 5.83 22.72
CA GLY A 30 -11.17 5.18 23.98
C GLY A 30 -12.23 5.89 24.83
N ARG A 31 -12.68 7.10 24.44
CA ARG A 31 -13.60 7.94 25.25
C ARG A 31 -14.67 8.71 24.47
N ALA A 32 -14.58 8.78 23.14
CA ALA A 32 -15.56 9.49 22.31
C ALA A 32 -16.70 8.55 21.89
N ALA A 33 -17.93 9.07 21.85
CA ALA A 33 -19.14 8.32 21.48
C ALA A 33 -19.16 7.83 20.00
N ASP A 34 -18.20 8.27 19.18
CA ASP A 34 -18.21 8.10 17.73
C ASP A 34 -17.24 7.03 17.19
N CYS A 35 -16.53 6.29 18.05
CA CYS A 35 -15.63 5.22 17.58
C CYS A 35 -16.31 3.86 17.57
N SER A 36 -16.23 3.16 16.42
CA SER A 36 -16.70 1.78 16.29
C SER A 36 -15.93 0.84 17.23
N ALA A 37 -16.56 -0.28 17.64
CA ALA A 37 -15.89 -1.30 18.47
C ALA A 37 -14.59 -1.82 17.84
N LYS A 38 -14.52 -1.86 16.49
CA LYS A 38 -13.32 -2.22 15.75
C LYS A 38 -12.21 -1.17 15.89
N ALA A 39 -12.55 0.13 15.80
CA ALA A 39 -11.59 1.21 16.00
C ALA A 39 -11.01 1.21 17.42
N VAL A 40 -11.84 0.92 18.43
CA VAL A 40 -11.39 0.73 19.82
C VAL A 40 -10.42 -0.44 19.93
N ALA A 41 -10.75 -1.59 19.33
CA ALA A 41 -9.89 -2.78 19.35
C ALA A 41 -8.52 -2.55 18.66
N LEU A 42 -8.49 -1.76 17.58
CA LEU A 42 -7.24 -1.35 16.94
C LEU A 42 -6.42 -0.44 17.86
N ALA A 43 -7.04 0.57 18.48
CA ALA A 43 -6.38 1.47 19.43
C ALA A 43 -5.73 0.72 20.60
N ASP A 44 -6.44 -0.27 21.16
CA ASP A 44 -5.90 -1.11 22.23
C ASP A 44 -4.78 -2.03 21.74
N SER A 45 -4.84 -2.49 20.49
CA SER A 45 -3.74 -3.22 19.87
C SER A 45 -2.51 -2.35 19.70
N VAL A 46 -2.64 -1.10 19.23
CA VAL A 46 -1.54 -0.12 19.16
C VAL A 46 -0.89 0.08 20.53
N LYS A 47 -1.69 0.27 21.59
CA LYS A 47 -1.18 0.41 22.97
C LYS A 47 -0.42 -0.85 23.42
N ARG A 48 -1.01 -2.03 23.24
CA ARG A 48 -0.40 -3.31 23.67
C ARG A 48 0.91 -3.62 22.97
N VAL A 49 1.05 -3.29 21.68
CA VAL A 49 2.24 -3.68 20.92
C VAL A 49 3.45 -2.80 21.19
N LYS A 50 3.28 -1.59 21.76
CA LYS A 50 4.39 -0.64 22.02
C LYS A 50 5.60 -1.26 22.71
N THR A 51 5.37 -2.17 23.66
CA THR A 51 6.41 -2.84 24.45
C THR A 51 6.86 -4.20 23.89
N LYS A 52 6.30 -4.63 22.76
CA LYS A 52 6.61 -5.92 22.13
C LYS A 52 7.81 -5.83 21.20
N SER A 53 8.36 -6.99 20.85
CA SER A 53 9.42 -7.10 19.84
C SER A 53 8.97 -6.54 18.49
N PHE A 54 9.93 -6.09 17.68
CA PHE A 54 9.69 -5.50 16.36
C PHE A 54 8.77 -6.35 15.48
N LEU A 55 9.10 -7.64 15.28
CA LEU A 55 8.29 -8.54 14.45
C LEU A 55 6.87 -8.73 15.02
N ARG A 56 6.74 -8.70 16.34
CA ARG A 56 5.42 -8.84 16.98
C ARG A 56 4.57 -7.58 16.82
N LYS A 57 5.18 -6.38 16.80
CA LYS A 57 4.49 -5.14 16.41
C LYS A 57 3.93 -5.26 15.01
N LEU A 58 4.76 -5.66 14.04
CA LEU A 58 4.33 -5.82 12.65
C LEU A 58 3.17 -6.81 12.51
N ALA A 59 3.32 -8.00 13.09
CA ALA A 59 2.32 -9.05 12.97
C ALA A 59 0.97 -8.68 13.63
N GLU A 60 0.99 -8.15 14.86
CA GLU A 60 -0.25 -7.81 15.55
C GLU A 60 -0.96 -6.60 14.93
N ILE A 61 -0.22 -5.60 14.44
CA ILE A 61 -0.84 -4.48 13.73
C ILE A 61 -1.41 -4.91 12.39
N ASN A 62 -0.72 -5.76 11.62
CA ASN A 62 -1.23 -6.27 10.36
C ASN A 62 -2.61 -6.93 10.55
N VAL A 63 -2.68 -7.87 11.51
CA VAL A 63 -3.93 -8.58 11.87
C VAL A 63 -5.00 -7.61 12.39
N ALA A 64 -4.64 -6.68 13.26
CA ALA A 64 -5.60 -5.75 13.85
C ALA A 64 -6.23 -4.84 12.78
N VAL A 65 -5.44 -4.31 11.84
CA VAL A 65 -5.96 -3.50 10.74
C VAL A 65 -6.79 -4.34 9.79
N ASN A 66 -6.33 -5.54 9.40
CA ASN A 66 -7.07 -6.43 8.51
C ASN A 66 -8.46 -6.82 9.04
N ARG A 67 -8.65 -6.81 10.36
CA ARG A 67 -9.97 -7.06 11.01
C ARG A 67 -10.81 -5.80 11.16
N THR A 68 -10.15 -4.64 11.22
CA THR A 68 -10.79 -3.34 11.46
C THR A 68 -11.48 -2.85 10.20
N VAL A 69 -10.78 -2.93 9.07
CA VAL A 69 -11.26 -2.45 7.78
C VAL A 69 -12.00 -3.57 7.06
N ALA A 70 -13.13 -3.27 6.47
CA ALA A 70 -13.81 -4.12 5.50
C ALA A 70 -13.40 -3.69 4.10
N TYR A 71 -12.93 -4.62 3.27
CA TYR A 71 -12.53 -4.29 1.92
C TYR A 71 -13.72 -3.72 1.13
N THR A 72 -13.57 -2.52 0.58
CA THR A 72 -14.58 -1.83 -0.23
C THR A 72 -13.84 -0.94 -1.19
N THR A 73 -14.19 -1.02 -2.47
CA THR A 73 -13.57 -0.26 -3.55
C THR A 73 -13.82 1.25 -3.36
N ASP A 74 -12.90 2.11 -3.75
CA ASP A 74 -13.06 3.57 -3.76
C ASP A 74 -14.27 4.06 -4.55
N ARG A 75 -14.63 3.37 -5.62
CA ARG A 75 -15.82 3.66 -6.41
C ARG A 75 -17.08 3.46 -5.58
N ASP A 76 -17.13 2.40 -4.79
CA ASP A 76 -18.25 2.12 -3.89
C ASP A 76 -18.24 3.00 -2.64
N ASN A 77 -17.06 3.37 -2.13
CA ASN A 77 -16.90 4.11 -0.89
C ASN A 77 -16.98 5.63 -1.08
N TYR A 78 -16.42 6.14 -2.17
CA TYR A 78 -16.20 7.57 -2.43
C TYR A 78 -16.68 8.05 -3.81
N GLY A 79 -17.10 7.14 -4.70
CA GLY A 79 -17.50 7.49 -6.07
C GLY A 79 -16.33 7.95 -6.94
N ARG A 80 -15.09 7.56 -6.61
CA ARG A 80 -13.85 7.93 -7.29
C ARG A 80 -13.05 6.68 -7.64
N LEU A 81 -12.17 6.77 -8.64
CA LEU A 81 -11.34 5.65 -9.08
C LEU A 81 -10.07 5.44 -8.23
N ASP A 82 -9.55 6.50 -7.59
CA ASP A 82 -8.37 6.46 -6.72
C ASP A 82 -8.51 7.60 -5.69
N PHE A 83 -8.73 7.25 -4.42
CA PHE A 83 -8.94 8.14 -3.29
C PHE A 83 -8.25 7.59 -2.03
N TRP A 84 -7.19 8.27 -1.60
CA TRP A 84 -6.45 7.83 -0.42
C TRP A 84 -7.04 8.46 0.84
N ALA A 85 -7.73 7.67 1.66
CA ALA A 85 -8.42 8.17 2.83
C ALA A 85 -7.46 8.44 4.00
N GLU A 86 -7.77 9.46 4.80
CA GLU A 86 -7.04 9.69 6.05
C GLU A 86 -7.31 8.58 7.08
N PRO A 87 -6.37 8.27 7.99
CA PRO A 87 -6.59 7.28 9.04
C PRO A 87 -7.88 7.49 9.84
N SER A 88 -8.26 8.76 10.08
CA SER A 88 -9.50 9.13 10.77
C SER A 88 -10.76 8.73 9.98
N GLN A 89 -10.75 8.90 8.65
CA GLN A 89 -11.83 8.54 7.75
C GLN A 89 -11.97 7.02 7.65
N ILE A 90 -10.84 6.31 7.50
CA ILE A 90 -10.82 4.84 7.44
C ILE A 90 -11.38 4.26 8.74
N LEU A 91 -10.97 4.79 9.91
CA LEU A 91 -11.47 4.37 11.21
C LEU A 91 -12.96 4.64 11.41
N ARG A 92 -13.45 5.78 10.92
CA ARG A 92 -14.87 6.17 11.01
C ARG A 92 -15.76 5.29 10.15
N LEU A 93 -15.36 5.03 8.90
CA LEU A 93 -16.14 4.24 7.95
C LEU A 93 -15.97 2.73 8.18
N GLY A 94 -14.81 2.31 8.71
CA GLY A 94 -14.44 0.89 8.83
C GLY A 94 -14.33 0.20 7.46
N LYS A 95 -14.08 0.97 6.41
CA LYS A 95 -14.03 0.54 5.01
C LYS A 95 -12.86 1.21 4.29
N GLY A 96 -12.37 0.55 3.25
CA GLY A 96 -11.30 1.03 2.38
C GLY A 96 -10.79 -0.11 1.50
N ASP A 97 -9.94 0.21 0.54
CA ASP A 97 -9.26 -0.72 -0.34
C ASP A 97 -7.79 -0.91 0.06
N CYS A 98 -6.91 -1.34 -0.84
CA CYS A 98 -5.57 -1.81 -0.44
C CYS A 98 -4.66 -0.70 0.12
N GLU A 99 -4.69 0.51 -0.45
CA GLU A 99 -3.93 1.66 0.03
C GLU A 99 -4.43 2.12 1.38
N ASP A 100 -5.73 2.10 1.64
CA ASP A 100 -6.31 2.51 2.91
C ASP A 100 -5.84 1.58 4.03
N TYR A 101 -5.77 0.27 3.76
CA TYR A 101 -5.17 -0.68 4.71
C TYR A 101 -3.69 -0.35 4.93
N ALA A 102 -2.92 -0.05 3.88
CA ALA A 102 -1.50 0.28 4.00
C ALA A 102 -1.28 1.60 4.79
N ILE A 103 -2.10 2.62 4.53
CA ILE A 103 -2.12 3.91 5.24
C ILE A 103 -2.41 3.70 6.72
N LEU A 104 -3.48 2.96 7.04
CA LEU A 104 -3.86 2.72 8.43
C LEU A 104 -2.84 1.86 9.19
N LYS A 105 -2.23 0.87 8.52
CA LYS A 105 -1.09 0.10 9.08
C LYS A 105 0.10 0.99 9.37
N MET A 106 0.43 1.91 8.46
CA MET A 106 1.56 2.84 8.64
C MET A 106 1.32 3.75 9.84
N ALA A 107 0.11 4.31 9.94
CA ALA A 107 -0.29 5.14 11.07
C ALA A 107 -0.21 4.37 12.40
N ALA A 108 -0.75 3.14 12.44
CA ALA A 108 -0.75 2.31 13.63
C ALA A 108 0.66 1.88 14.07
N LEU A 109 1.55 1.56 13.12
CA LEU A 109 2.95 1.24 13.40
C LEU A 109 3.74 2.46 13.86
N ASN A 110 3.51 3.64 13.26
CA ASN A 110 4.09 4.89 13.71
C ASN A 110 3.69 5.18 15.16
N ALA A 111 2.40 5.08 15.47
CA ALA A 111 1.90 5.23 16.84
C ALA A 111 2.44 4.16 17.80
N ALA A 112 2.86 2.99 17.30
CA ALA A 112 3.54 1.94 18.06
C ALA A 112 5.07 2.12 18.17
N GLY A 113 5.61 3.22 17.64
CA GLY A 113 7.02 3.60 17.73
C GLY A 113 7.92 3.05 16.62
N ILE A 114 7.36 2.59 15.49
CA ILE A 114 8.15 2.29 14.28
C ILE A 114 8.35 3.59 13.49
N PRO A 115 9.59 4.00 13.17
CA PRO A 115 9.82 5.26 12.46
C PRO A 115 9.13 5.28 11.09
N MET A 116 8.40 6.34 10.76
CA MET A 116 7.81 6.49 9.42
C MET A 116 8.85 6.47 8.30
N THR A 117 10.07 6.93 8.56
CA THR A 117 11.17 6.92 7.58
C THR A 117 11.64 5.52 7.21
N SER A 118 11.29 4.48 7.98
CA SER A 118 11.55 3.08 7.62
C SER A 118 10.38 2.44 6.88
N MET A 119 9.26 3.13 6.69
CA MET A 119 8.04 2.59 6.10
C MET A 119 7.76 3.23 4.74
N SER A 120 7.28 2.43 3.80
CA SER A 120 6.85 2.90 2.49
C SER A 120 5.57 2.19 2.05
N ILE A 121 4.62 2.94 1.48
CA ILE A 121 3.55 2.33 0.70
C ILE A 121 4.15 1.94 -0.65
N VAL A 122 3.97 0.69 -1.04
CA VAL A 122 4.46 0.13 -2.30
C VAL A 122 3.26 -0.16 -3.17
N VAL A 123 3.20 0.50 -4.32
CA VAL A 123 2.25 0.17 -5.36
C VAL A 123 2.91 -0.80 -6.32
N LEU A 124 2.24 -1.91 -6.59
CA LEU A 124 2.78 -3.07 -7.27
C LEU A 124 1.75 -3.70 -8.20
N GLN A 125 2.22 -4.57 -9.08
CA GLN A 125 1.38 -5.49 -9.83
C GLN A 125 1.46 -6.86 -9.16
N ASP A 126 0.31 -7.40 -8.74
CA ASP A 126 0.18 -8.80 -8.34
C ASP A 126 0.04 -9.62 -9.63
N GLN A 127 1.14 -10.24 -10.06
CA GLN A 127 1.19 -10.97 -11.33
C GLN A 127 0.35 -12.24 -11.29
N ARG A 128 0.16 -12.82 -10.11
CA ARG A 128 -0.64 -14.03 -9.92
C ARG A 128 -2.14 -13.74 -10.05
N ARG A 129 -2.58 -12.57 -9.56
CA ARG A 129 -4.00 -12.14 -9.61
C ARG A 129 -4.33 -11.20 -10.77
N ALA A 130 -3.31 -10.76 -11.51
CA ALA A 130 -3.43 -9.82 -12.62
C ALA A 130 -4.13 -8.50 -12.23
N LEU A 131 -3.76 -7.93 -11.09
CA LEU A 131 -4.30 -6.67 -10.57
C LEU A 131 -3.19 -5.73 -10.09
N PHE A 132 -3.49 -4.42 -10.03
CA PHE A 132 -2.66 -3.47 -9.28
C PHE A 132 -3.03 -3.50 -7.79
N HIS A 133 -2.02 -3.47 -6.93
CA HIS A 133 -2.17 -3.63 -5.49
C HIS A 133 -1.30 -2.63 -4.73
N ALA A 134 -1.68 -2.34 -3.48
CA ALA A 134 -0.88 -1.54 -2.56
C ALA A 134 -0.63 -2.30 -1.26
N VAL A 135 0.63 -2.25 -0.80
CA VAL A 135 1.05 -2.88 0.46
C VAL A 135 1.91 -1.91 1.28
N LEU A 136 2.04 -2.20 2.58
CA LEU A 136 3.01 -1.49 3.42
C LEU A 136 4.30 -2.31 3.52
N ALA A 137 5.43 -1.71 3.14
CA ALA A 137 6.76 -2.25 3.38
C ALA A 137 7.43 -1.56 4.57
N VAL A 138 8.04 -2.34 5.46
CA VAL A 138 8.88 -1.87 6.56
C VAL A 138 10.32 -2.31 6.29
N SER A 139 11.21 -1.34 6.08
CA SER A 139 12.60 -1.54 5.68
C SER A 139 13.51 -1.68 6.90
N THR A 140 14.39 -2.69 6.85
CA THR A 140 15.37 -2.99 7.91
C THR A 140 16.71 -3.35 7.28
N SER A 141 17.76 -3.50 8.10
CA SER A 141 19.05 -4.05 7.65
C SER A 141 18.97 -5.50 7.17
N GLN A 142 17.87 -6.21 7.46
CA GLN A 142 17.65 -7.63 7.12
C GLN A 142 16.72 -7.82 5.91
N GLY A 143 16.43 -6.74 5.19
CA GLY A 143 15.47 -6.69 4.08
C GLY A 143 14.16 -5.99 4.44
N HIS A 144 13.14 -6.22 3.61
CA HIS A 144 11.84 -5.56 3.73
C HIS A 144 10.79 -6.54 4.23
N PHE A 145 10.00 -6.12 5.22
CA PHE A 145 8.84 -6.85 5.71
C PHE A 145 7.57 -6.25 5.09
N ILE A 146 6.75 -7.09 4.48
CA ILE A 146 5.52 -6.71 3.78
C ILE A 146 4.31 -7.04 4.64
N LEU A 147 3.48 -6.03 4.86
CA LEU A 147 2.19 -6.11 5.51
C LEU A 147 1.10 -5.89 4.46
N ASP A 148 0.27 -6.91 4.26
CA ASP A 148 -0.71 -6.99 3.17
C ASP A 148 -2.12 -7.21 3.74
N ASN A 149 -3.15 -6.67 3.08
CA ASN A 149 -4.55 -6.92 3.43
C ASN A 149 -5.05 -8.29 2.92
N LEU A 150 -4.38 -8.88 1.92
CA LEU A 150 -4.73 -10.19 1.39
C LEU A 150 -4.34 -11.35 2.33
N HIS A 151 -3.44 -11.13 3.28
CA HIS A 151 -3.06 -12.14 4.27
C HIS A 151 -2.54 -11.55 5.58
N ASP A 152 -2.83 -12.25 6.69
CA ASP A 152 -2.44 -11.83 8.04
C ASP A 152 -0.95 -12.04 8.35
N LYS A 153 -0.28 -12.95 7.62
CA LYS A 153 1.14 -13.24 7.83
C LYS A 153 2.00 -12.10 7.28
N VAL A 154 2.89 -11.57 8.10
CA VAL A 154 3.96 -10.67 7.65
C VAL A 154 5.03 -11.50 6.97
N MET A 155 5.38 -11.14 5.73
CA MET A 155 6.32 -11.88 4.89
C MET A 155 7.50 -10.99 4.53
N LYS A 156 8.64 -11.60 4.20
CA LYS A 156 9.71 -10.86 3.51
C LYS A 156 9.30 -10.63 2.06
N ASP A 157 9.72 -9.52 1.48
CA ASP A 157 9.59 -9.23 0.05
C ASP A 157 10.13 -10.37 -0.83
N THR A 158 11.26 -10.97 -0.45
CA THR A 158 11.85 -12.11 -1.17
C THR A 158 10.98 -13.38 -1.20
N ALA A 159 9.96 -13.48 -0.34
CA ALA A 159 9.00 -14.58 -0.34
C ALA A 159 7.76 -14.30 -1.21
N LEU A 160 7.67 -13.11 -1.82
CA LEU A 160 6.55 -12.64 -2.64
C LEU A 160 6.99 -12.48 -4.11
N GLY A 161 7.41 -13.59 -4.73
CA GLY A 161 7.99 -13.59 -6.07
C GLY A 161 7.04 -13.11 -7.18
N ASP A 162 5.73 -13.19 -6.96
CA ASP A 162 4.69 -12.73 -7.90
C ASP A 162 4.36 -11.24 -7.76
N TYR A 163 4.97 -10.53 -6.80
CA TYR A 163 4.74 -9.10 -6.59
C TYR A 163 5.80 -8.32 -7.37
N LEU A 164 5.37 -7.63 -8.41
CA LEU A 164 6.23 -6.73 -9.19
C LEU A 164 6.04 -5.30 -8.67
N PRO A 165 6.94 -4.77 -7.81
CA PRO A 165 6.82 -3.40 -7.33
C PRO A 165 6.99 -2.42 -8.49
N LEU A 166 6.17 -1.37 -8.51
CA LEU A 166 6.15 -0.36 -9.58
C LEU A 166 6.73 0.96 -9.08
N TYR A 167 6.22 1.45 -7.95
CA TYR A 167 6.78 2.61 -7.24
C TYR A 167 6.51 2.53 -5.75
N SER A 168 7.21 3.36 -4.98
CA SER A 168 7.01 3.47 -3.55
C SER A 168 7.01 4.92 -3.11
N MET A 169 6.29 5.19 -2.02
CA MET A 169 6.18 6.50 -1.39
C MET A 169 6.45 6.36 0.10
N SER A 170 7.32 7.22 0.62
CA SER A 170 7.75 7.24 2.02
C SER A 170 8.14 8.65 2.40
N ALA A 171 7.53 9.18 3.45
CA ALA A 171 7.72 10.57 3.87
C ALA A 171 7.58 11.56 2.69
N ASP A 172 8.62 12.33 2.42
CA ASP A 172 8.75 13.29 1.34
C ASP A 172 9.35 12.71 0.05
N ARG A 173 9.58 11.39 0.00
CA ARG A 173 10.27 10.70 -1.10
C ARG A 173 9.37 9.72 -1.83
N SER A 174 9.59 9.60 -3.13
CA SER A 174 9.04 8.54 -3.96
C SER A 174 10.06 8.10 -4.99
N TRP A 175 9.97 6.85 -5.40
CA TRP A 175 10.87 6.28 -6.38
C TRP A 175 10.17 5.18 -7.18
N ILE A 176 10.61 5.01 -8.42
CA ILE A 176 10.16 3.94 -9.31
C ILE A 176 11.07 2.73 -9.15
N HIS A 177 10.46 1.57 -9.16
CA HIS A 177 11.15 0.29 -9.24
C HIS A 177 11.36 -0.09 -10.71
N GLY A 178 12.52 -0.67 -10.99
CA GLY A 178 12.91 -0.97 -12.36
C GLY A 178 13.92 -2.09 -12.44
N LYS A 179 14.00 -2.70 -13.61
CA LYS A 179 15.07 -3.66 -13.93
C LYS A 179 16.23 -2.90 -14.55
N ARG A 180 17.44 -3.26 -14.14
CA ARG A 180 18.67 -2.76 -14.77
C ARG A 180 18.85 -3.47 -16.11
N ARG A 181 18.89 -2.72 -17.22
CA ARG A 181 19.21 -3.24 -18.56
C ARG A 181 20.48 -2.54 -19.03
N GLY A 182 21.62 -3.21 -18.88
CA GLY A 182 22.94 -2.56 -19.00
C GLY A 182 23.12 -1.51 -17.90
N ASP A 183 23.54 -0.29 -18.28
CA ASP A 183 23.72 0.83 -17.34
C ASP A 183 22.43 1.61 -17.04
N ALA A 184 21.33 1.33 -17.75
CA ALA A 184 20.07 2.03 -17.61
C ALA A 184 19.11 1.32 -16.63
N LEU A 185 18.52 2.08 -15.70
CA LEU A 185 17.34 1.64 -14.95
C LEU A 185 16.09 1.86 -15.81
N VAL A 186 15.42 0.78 -16.19
CA VAL A 186 14.16 0.78 -16.93
C VAL A 186 13.03 0.49 -15.95
N ALA A 187 11.97 1.29 -15.94
CA ALA A 187 10.80 1.07 -15.08
C ALA A 187 10.28 -0.38 -15.20
N ALA A 188 9.74 -0.92 -14.11
CA ALA A 188 9.25 -2.30 -14.04
C ALA A 188 8.20 -2.62 -15.12
N ILE A 189 7.46 -1.59 -15.57
CA ILE A 189 6.59 -1.61 -16.74
C ILE A 189 6.94 -0.43 -17.66
N GLY A 190 6.79 -0.61 -18.98
CA GLY A 190 7.28 0.34 -20.00
C GLY A 190 6.80 1.79 -19.83
N ALA A 191 5.54 1.96 -19.41
CA ALA A 191 4.99 3.21 -18.91
C ALA A 191 4.00 2.89 -17.78
N LEU A 192 4.05 3.64 -16.67
CA LEU A 192 3.03 3.57 -15.64
C LEU A 192 1.72 4.13 -16.21
N PRO A 193 0.59 3.39 -16.20
CA PRO A 193 -0.70 3.93 -16.61
C PRO A 193 -1.08 5.16 -15.78
N ALA A 194 -1.74 6.14 -16.42
CA ALA A 194 -2.19 7.35 -15.74
C ALA A 194 -3.37 7.10 -14.79
N ASP A 195 -4.12 6.03 -15.03
CA ASP A 195 -5.27 5.50 -14.29
C ASP A 195 -4.90 4.32 -13.38
N LEU A 196 -3.61 4.21 -13.02
CA LEU A 196 -3.16 3.18 -12.10
C LEU A 196 -3.76 3.43 -10.70
N ALA A 197 -4.82 2.67 -10.39
CA ALA A 197 -5.52 2.63 -9.12
C ALA A 197 -5.26 1.26 -8.46
N PRO A 198 -4.53 1.21 -7.33
CA PRO A 198 -4.43 -0.01 -6.55
C PRO A 198 -5.83 -0.51 -6.14
N GLY A 199 -6.09 -1.82 -6.16
CA GLY A 199 -7.35 -2.39 -5.66
C GLY A 199 -8.53 -2.33 -6.65
N GLU A 200 -8.53 -1.42 -7.63
CA GLU A 200 -9.58 -1.33 -8.66
C GLU A 200 -9.07 -1.48 -10.10
N GLY A 201 -7.78 -1.31 -10.35
CA GLY A 201 -7.19 -1.34 -11.68
C GLY A 201 -7.05 -2.77 -12.25
N ILE A 202 -7.62 -2.99 -13.44
CA ILE A 202 -7.29 -4.16 -14.27
C ILE A 202 -5.92 -3.91 -14.90
N VAL A 203 -4.99 -4.86 -14.77
CA VAL A 203 -3.75 -4.80 -15.54
C VAL A 203 -4.11 -5.03 -17.02
N PRO A 204 -3.77 -4.12 -17.95
CA PRO A 204 -3.89 -4.42 -19.37
C PRO A 204 -3.16 -5.73 -19.68
N ALA A 205 -3.78 -6.63 -20.41
CA ALA A 205 -3.10 -7.85 -20.88
C ALA A 205 -1.76 -7.45 -21.53
N PRO A 206 -0.67 -8.20 -21.29
CA PRO A 206 0.58 -7.92 -21.99
C PRO A 206 0.27 -7.90 -23.48
N ALA A 207 0.67 -6.84 -24.18
CA ALA A 207 0.49 -6.74 -25.61
C ALA A 207 1.10 -8.00 -26.23
N ASP A 208 0.23 -8.84 -26.82
CA ASP A 208 0.68 -10.06 -27.48
C ASP A 208 1.82 -9.73 -28.42
N ALA A 209 2.85 -10.56 -28.37
CA ALA A 209 3.91 -10.59 -29.36
C ALA A 209 3.24 -10.53 -30.74
N ALA A 210 3.70 -9.56 -31.55
CA ALA A 210 3.24 -9.27 -32.89
C ALA A 210 2.68 -10.50 -33.60
N ALA A 211 1.41 -10.40 -34.01
CA ALA A 211 0.81 -11.33 -34.95
C ALA A 211 1.69 -11.41 -36.20
N ASN A 212 2.47 -12.49 -36.32
CA ASN A 212 3.03 -12.92 -37.60
C ASN A 212 1.84 -13.43 -38.41
N THR A 213 1.34 -12.60 -39.31
CA THR A 213 0.51 -13.05 -40.43
C THR A 213 1.39 -13.86 -41.38
N PRO A 214 1.06 -15.15 -41.67
CA PRO A 214 1.62 -15.82 -42.82
C PRO A 214 1.05 -15.16 -44.08
N GLY A 215 1.93 -14.83 -45.03
CA GLY A 215 1.52 -14.31 -46.32
C GLY A 215 0.64 -15.32 -47.07
N GLU A 216 -0.51 -14.84 -47.55
CA GLU A 216 -1.26 -15.53 -48.59
C GLU A 216 -0.52 -15.35 -49.92
N ALA A 217 -0.01 -16.47 -50.43
CA ALA A 217 0.23 -16.65 -51.86
C ALA A 217 -1.05 -17.26 -52.45
N GLY A 218 -1.63 -16.58 -53.43
CA GLY A 218 -2.81 -17.00 -54.19
C GLY A 218 -3.14 -15.97 -55.26
#